data_AF-A0A1H8ASC5-F1
#
_entry.id   AF-A0A1H8ASC5-F1
#
_cell.length_a   1.000
_cell.length_b   1.000
_cell.length_c   1.000
_cell.angle_alpha   90.00
_cell.angle_beta   90.00
_cell.angle_gamma   90.00
#
_symmetry.space_group_name_H-M   'P 1'
#
loop_
_entity.id
_entity.type
_entity.pdbx_description
1 polymer ?
#
loop_
_entity_poly.entity_id
_entity_poly.type
_entity_poly.pdbx_seq_one_letter_code
_entity_poly.pdbx_strand_id
1 'polypeptide(L)'
;MPFSPHRSGRAHRARMLRSTSLDSGVAPTPTPTPSASIASPSGFAFSGPYAPTISRVGKGSASTFSTDYSEATRKARIAPVTTFYVRLSTGNNNNDGLSAATAFRSLRLAVKMGVDTGQPFTVNYEAALPTAATPIVYRDSSTQARSGQATNNATWGDCWRSTDITQDCVLEPSVAGGVAYNAYTAISPNYAASSDTNTYVATVTSTTRYSQIYDFANLDRNNAPRPLAKLIAAPADAANPWPEINALWTALNGVTDAGQVPAYGLGVVWTDVANNKIYVRTFNNRAPDANLLHGSLTGNLPAGINATPTKAVRAYIEGLRFIGGSAGGYAAFHLYAAGGFRHQFDFVRCGFHGGVGAGALQVDGSAATDGSDTIAVGCYASNALFDGFNYHQACSAIELGCTSDWNGWESGLANNGTTCHETCRVIRVSGSYRQNQDRSLHDVHQAMSWNLGCESSTRRGQDGAEQSAAFATGRPSTSDNSTIWLDACAVLNGAGGAPQYPTESYTSATLRYANLSFVPTAGPGTGTVSAYEA
;
A
#
# COMPACT_ATOMS: atom_id res chain seq x y z
N MET A 1 8.70 -24.40 56.64
CA MET A 1 9.10 -23.10 56.05
C MET A 1 8.46 -23.03 54.66
N PRO A 2 7.55 -22.08 54.37
CA PRO A 2 6.97 -21.99 53.05
C PRO A 2 7.80 -21.04 52.16
N PHE A 3 8.07 -21.50 50.95
CA PHE A 3 8.73 -20.76 49.87
C PHE A 3 7.84 -19.61 49.39
N SER A 4 8.43 -18.41 49.30
CA SER A 4 7.84 -17.23 48.67
C SER A 4 8.19 -17.20 47.17
N PRO A 5 7.24 -17.02 46.23
CA PRO A 5 7.59 -16.78 44.84
C PRO A 5 7.77 -15.28 44.58
N HIS A 6 8.97 -14.91 44.14
CA HIS A 6 9.30 -13.60 43.58
C HIS A 6 8.41 -13.28 42.37
N ARG A 7 7.64 -12.19 42.46
CA ARG A 7 7.06 -11.50 41.30
C ARG A 7 8.06 -10.46 40.81
N SER A 8 8.57 -10.61 39.59
CA SER A 8 9.22 -9.52 38.85
C SER A 8 8.34 -9.15 37.64
N GLY A 9 7.38 -8.27 37.87
CA GLY A 9 6.63 -7.61 36.79
C GLY A 9 7.44 -6.45 36.22
N ARG A 10 8.06 -6.62 35.05
CA ARG A 10 8.48 -5.49 34.21
C ARG A 10 7.33 -5.15 33.27
N ALA A 11 6.62 -4.07 33.58
CA ALA A 11 5.64 -3.49 32.69
C ALA A 11 6.35 -2.77 31.52
N HIS A 12 6.39 -3.40 30.35
CA HIS A 12 6.70 -2.70 29.11
C HIS A 12 5.47 -1.89 28.70
N ARG A 13 5.58 -0.55 28.77
CA ARG A 13 4.59 0.38 28.22
C ARG A 13 4.62 0.29 26.69
N ALA A 14 3.73 -0.48 26.10
CA ALA A 14 3.41 -0.35 24.68
C ALA A 14 2.74 1.01 24.45
N ARG A 15 3.45 1.93 23.79
CA ARG A 15 2.89 3.19 23.31
C ARG A 15 2.04 2.88 22.08
N MET A 16 0.79 2.47 22.30
CA MET A 16 -0.22 2.48 21.23
C MET A 16 -0.41 3.95 20.80
N LEU A 17 -0.04 4.26 19.56
CA LEU A 17 -0.61 5.40 18.84
C LEU A 17 -2.08 5.08 18.62
N ARG A 18 -2.93 5.46 19.58
CA ARG A 18 -4.38 5.49 19.37
C ARG A 18 -4.66 6.57 18.34
N SER A 19 -5.32 6.21 17.24
CA SER A 19 -6.09 7.19 16.48
C SER A 19 -7.22 7.65 17.41
N THR A 20 -7.04 8.81 18.05
CA THR A 20 -8.04 9.38 18.94
C THR A 20 -9.27 9.73 18.13
N SER A 21 -10.37 9.04 18.41
CA SER A 21 -11.70 9.59 18.20
C SER A 21 -11.79 10.90 19.01
N LEU A 22 -12.09 11.99 18.31
CA LEU A 22 -12.39 13.30 18.86
C LEU A 22 -13.66 13.20 19.73
N ASP A 23 -13.50 13.20 21.05
CA ASP A 23 -14.36 13.89 22.03
C ASP A 23 -14.13 13.32 23.45
N SER A 24 -13.24 13.95 24.20
CA SER A 24 -13.29 13.89 25.67
C SER A 24 -12.67 15.18 26.21
N GLY A 25 -13.46 15.97 26.95
CA GLY A 25 -13.14 17.32 27.44
C GLY A 25 -11.97 17.39 28.43
N VAL A 26 -10.76 17.12 27.95
CA VAL A 26 -9.50 17.41 28.66
C VAL A 26 -9.18 18.89 28.46
N ALA A 27 -8.81 19.59 29.55
CA ALA A 27 -8.37 20.97 29.51
C ALA A 27 -7.30 21.17 28.41
N PRO A 28 -7.33 22.29 27.66
CA PRO A 28 -6.43 22.51 26.54
C PRO A 28 -4.98 22.42 27.01
N THR A 29 -4.26 21.42 26.51
CA THR A 29 -2.81 21.32 26.65
C THR A 29 -2.21 22.64 26.14
N PRO A 30 -1.27 23.28 26.85
CA PRO A 30 -0.67 24.55 26.42
C PRO A 30 -0.25 24.46 24.95
N THR A 31 -0.65 25.44 24.16
CA THR A 31 -0.34 25.54 22.73
C THR A 31 1.16 25.36 22.55
N PRO A 32 1.62 24.31 21.84
CA PRO A 32 3.04 24.07 21.67
C PRO A 32 3.69 25.29 21.03
N THR A 33 4.88 25.65 21.52
CA THR A 33 5.72 26.70 20.94
C THR A 33 5.82 26.49 19.43
N PRO A 34 5.68 27.53 18.59
CA PRO A 34 5.70 27.38 17.14
C PRO A 34 6.96 26.62 16.71
N SER A 35 6.73 25.51 16.02
CA SER A 35 7.76 24.64 15.47
C SER A 35 8.58 25.42 14.43
N ALA A 36 9.91 25.41 14.56
CA ALA A 36 10.77 26.01 13.54
C ALA A 36 10.69 25.16 12.26
N SER A 37 10.52 25.84 11.12
CA SER A 37 10.71 25.22 9.81
C SER A 37 12.17 24.76 9.68
N ILE A 38 12.38 23.59 9.09
CA ILE A 38 13.70 23.03 8.81
C ILE A 38 13.97 23.03 7.31
N ALA A 39 15.20 23.38 6.93
CA ALA A 39 15.63 23.35 5.54
C ALA A 39 15.87 21.91 5.07
N SER A 40 15.69 21.67 3.76
CA SER A 40 16.14 20.43 3.14
C SER A 40 17.66 20.28 3.30
N PRO A 41 18.17 19.05 3.52
CA PRO A 41 19.59 18.85 3.71
C PRO A 41 20.37 19.16 2.43
N SER A 42 21.63 19.59 2.59
CA SER A 42 22.51 19.88 1.46
C SER A 42 22.63 18.68 0.52
N GLY A 43 22.47 18.93 -0.78
CA GLY A 43 22.48 17.92 -1.84
C GLY A 43 21.13 17.27 -2.12
N PHE A 44 20.12 17.45 -1.27
CA PHE A 44 18.75 17.00 -1.56
C PHE A 44 17.98 18.12 -2.29
N ALA A 45 17.71 17.90 -3.57
CA ALA A 45 16.87 18.78 -4.37
C ALA A 45 15.54 18.10 -4.66
N PHE A 46 14.45 18.68 -4.17
CA PHE A 46 13.09 18.24 -4.44
C PHE A 46 12.41 19.24 -5.38
N SER A 47 12.17 18.84 -6.63
CA SER A 47 11.56 19.68 -7.68
C SER A 47 10.05 19.45 -7.81
N GLY A 48 9.43 18.80 -6.83
CA GLY A 48 7.98 18.65 -6.74
C GLY A 48 7.29 20.02 -6.71
N PRO A 49 6.15 20.21 -7.41
CA PRO A 49 5.39 21.46 -7.39
C PRO A 49 4.85 21.80 -6.00
N TYR A 50 4.96 20.88 -5.04
CA TYR A 50 4.40 20.95 -3.70
C TYR A 50 5.38 20.46 -2.63
N ALA A 51 6.61 20.98 -2.62
CA ALA A 51 7.52 20.78 -1.49
C ALA A 51 6.86 21.38 -0.22
N PRO A 52 6.46 20.56 0.77
CA PRO A 52 5.83 21.07 1.97
C PRO A 52 6.87 21.79 2.83
N THR A 53 6.44 22.81 3.55
CA THR A 53 7.23 23.31 4.67
C THR A 53 7.21 22.26 5.76
N ILE A 54 8.39 21.81 6.17
CA ILE A 54 8.55 20.82 7.23
C ILE A 54 8.97 21.55 8.50
N SER A 55 8.30 21.24 9.60
CA SER A 55 8.64 21.81 10.90
C SER A 55 8.99 20.71 11.90
N ARG A 56 9.94 21.02 12.79
CA ARG A 56 10.40 20.12 13.85
C ARG A 56 9.90 20.62 15.22
N VAL A 57 9.37 19.70 16.02
CA VAL A 57 9.11 19.91 17.46
C VAL A 57 9.98 18.95 18.25
N GLY A 58 10.58 19.44 19.34
CA GLY A 58 11.50 18.65 20.17
C GLY A 58 12.94 18.64 19.64
N LYS A 59 13.82 17.88 20.31
CA LYS A 59 15.24 17.77 19.99
C LYS A 59 15.68 16.30 19.97
N GLY A 60 16.70 15.99 19.18
CA GLY A 60 17.28 14.66 19.12
C GLY A 60 16.32 13.61 18.57
N SER A 61 16.49 12.36 18.99
CA SER A 61 15.69 11.22 18.52
C SER A 61 14.23 11.23 18.96
N ALA A 62 13.85 12.14 19.84
CA ALA A 62 12.47 12.35 20.26
C ALA A 62 11.75 13.42 19.43
N SER A 63 12.39 13.97 18.39
CA SER A 63 11.77 14.96 17.51
C SER A 63 10.54 14.38 16.81
N THR A 64 9.50 15.21 16.72
CA THR A 64 8.31 14.96 15.88
C THR A 64 8.30 15.96 14.74
N PHE A 65 7.84 15.53 13.58
CA PHE A 65 7.79 16.36 12.38
C PHE A 65 6.35 16.59 11.97
N SER A 66 6.09 17.77 11.45
CA SER A 66 4.81 18.15 10.85
C SER A 66 5.05 18.86 9.53
N THR A 67 4.02 18.92 8.69
CA THR A 67 4.05 19.63 7.41
C THR A 67 2.95 20.67 7.35
N ASP A 68 3.10 21.67 6.47
CA ASP A 68 2.02 22.59 6.10
C ASP A 68 1.01 22.02 5.09
N TYR A 69 1.10 20.72 4.78
CA TYR A 69 0.12 20.02 3.94
C TYR A 69 -1.30 20.20 4.50
N SER A 70 -2.21 20.71 3.66
CA SER A 70 -3.60 20.96 4.00
C SER A 70 -4.52 20.27 3.00
N GLU A 71 -5.22 19.22 3.44
CA GLU A 71 -6.19 18.48 2.62
C GLU A 71 -7.23 19.41 2.00
N ALA A 72 -7.76 20.36 2.78
CA ALA A 72 -8.74 21.34 2.30
C ALA A 72 -8.16 22.20 1.17
N THR A 73 -6.92 22.66 1.31
CA THR A 73 -6.22 23.43 0.27
C THR A 73 -5.96 22.59 -0.98
N ARG A 74 -5.63 21.30 -0.83
CA ARG A 74 -5.39 20.39 -1.96
C ARG A 74 -6.68 20.08 -2.72
N LYS A 75 -7.76 19.73 -2.01
CA LYS A 75 -9.09 19.56 -2.60
C LYS A 75 -9.57 20.81 -3.33
N ALA A 76 -9.43 21.99 -2.68
CA ALA A 76 -9.89 23.26 -3.25
C ALA A 76 -9.19 23.65 -4.56
N ARG A 77 -7.98 23.14 -4.84
CA ARG A 77 -7.25 23.39 -6.09
C ARG A 77 -7.88 22.73 -7.32
N ILE A 78 -8.64 21.64 -7.13
CA ILE A 78 -9.37 20.99 -8.21
C ILE A 78 -10.63 21.79 -8.57
N ALA A 79 -11.27 22.44 -7.59
CA ALA A 79 -12.47 23.27 -7.77
C ALA A 79 -13.55 22.58 -8.66
N PRO A 80 -14.07 21.43 -8.22
CA PRO A 80 -14.99 20.62 -9.01
C PRO A 80 -16.29 21.36 -9.34
N VAL A 81 -16.73 21.27 -10.59
CA VAL A 81 -17.96 21.92 -11.11
C VAL A 81 -19.14 20.95 -11.10
N THR A 82 -18.87 19.67 -11.31
CA THR A 82 -19.89 18.61 -11.34
C THR A 82 -19.59 17.54 -10.30
N THR A 83 -20.62 16.96 -9.69
CA THR A 83 -20.48 15.80 -8.79
C THR A 83 -21.24 14.61 -9.37
N PHE A 84 -20.56 13.48 -9.48
CA PHE A 84 -21.15 12.18 -9.79
C PHE A 84 -21.24 11.31 -8.55
N TYR A 85 -22.32 10.56 -8.41
CA TYR A 85 -22.59 9.70 -7.27
C TYR A 85 -22.45 8.23 -7.66
N VAL A 86 -21.86 7.43 -6.78
CA VAL A 86 -21.67 5.98 -6.97
C VAL A 86 -22.26 5.22 -5.79
N ARG A 87 -23.19 4.31 -6.04
CA ARG A 87 -23.74 3.35 -5.06
C ARG A 87 -23.66 1.93 -5.61
N LEU A 88 -23.01 1.02 -4.90
CA LEU A 88 -22.77 -0.32 -5.41
C LEU A 88 -23.97 -1.25 -5.24
N SER A 89 -24.62 -1.10 -4.10
CA SER A 89 -25.71 -1.95 -3.64
C SER A 89 -26.96 -1.72 -4.49
N THR A 90 -27.24 -0.45 -4.80
CA THR A 90 -28.49 -0.03 -5.45
C THR A 90 -28.30 0.83 -6.71
N GLY A 91 -27.08 1.25 -7.07
CA GLY A 91 -26.84 2.09 -8.24
C GLY A 91 -27.08 1.37 -9.56
N ASN A 92 -27.22 2.14 -10.63
CA ASN A 92 -27.46 1.63 -11.99
C ASN A 92 -26.62 2.42 -13.01
N ASN A 93 -25.83 1.72 -13.83
CA ASN A 93 -24.98 2.36 -14.84
C ASN A 93 -25.74 2.99 -16.01
N ASN A 94 -27.06 2.76 -16.11
CA ASN A 94 -27.92 3.47 -17.06
C ASN A 94 -28.37 4.85 -16.54
N ASN A 95 -28.19 5.14 -15.25
CA ASN A 95 -28.49 6.46 -14.67
C ASN A 95 -27.54 7.54 -15.22
N ASP A 96 -27.79 8.80 -14.86
CA ASP A 96 -26.90 9.93 -15.16
C ASP A 96 -25.79 10.15 -14.13
N GLY A 97 -25.92 9.57 -12.93
CA GLY A 97 -24.98 9.75 -11.83
C GLY A 97 -25.03 11.11 -11.15
N LEU A 98 -25.92 12.03 -11.52
CA LEU A 98 -25.88 13.44 -11.06
C LEU A 98 -26.54 13.66 -9.69
N SER A 99 -27.17 12.63 -9.14
CA SER A 99 -27.73 12.66 -7.80
C SER A 99 -27.52 11.32 -7.09
N ALA A 100 -27.64 11.31 -5.77
CA ALA A 100 -27.56 10.07 -5.00
C ALA A 100 -28.69 9.08 -5.39
N ALA A 101 -29.87 9.57 -5.80
CA ALA A 101 -30.98 8.73 -6.27
C ALA A 101 -30.73 8.13 -7.67
N THR A 102 -29.97 8.84 -8.50
CA THR A 102 -29.56 8.41 -9.84
C THR A 102 -28.10 7.99 -9.87
N ALA A 103 -27.57 7.47 -8.76
CA ALA A 103 -26.17 7.09 -8.66
C ALA A 103 -25.79 5.99 -9.67
N PHE A 104 -24.58 6.08 -10.21
CA PHE A 104 -23.96 5.00 -10.95
C PHE A 104 -23.69 3.80 -10.04
N ARG A 105 -23.57 2.61 -10.62
CA ARG A 105 -23.06 1.44 -9.91
C ARG A 105 -21.54 1.38 -9.92
N SER A 106 -20.92 1.88 -10.98
CA SER A 106 -19.48 1.78 -11.24
C SER A 106 -18.75 3.09 -10.94
N LEU A 107 -17.73 3.02 -10.08
CA LEU A 107 -16.79 4.11 -9.83
C LEU A 107 -16.07 4.55 -11.11
N ARG A 108 -15.66 3.56 -11.91
CA ARG A 108 -14.97 3.76 -13.18
C ARG A 108 -15.82 4.54 -14.18
N LEU A 109 -17.11 4.21 -14.30
CA LEU A 109 -18.03 4.94 -15.17
C LEU A 109 -18.18 6.39 -14.71
N ALA A 110 -18.32 6.64 -13.41
CA ALA A 110 -18.41 8.00 -12.88
C ALA A 110 -17.17 8.84 -13.24
N VAL A 111 -15.97 8.27 -13.13
CA VAL A 111 -14.72 8.94 -13.53
C VAL A 111 -14.72 9.24 -15.03
N LYS A 112 -15.06 8.26 -15.88
CA LYS A 112 -15.14 8.48 -17.34
C LYS A 112 -16.14 9.57 -17.69
N MET A 113 -17.33 9.54 -17.10
CA MET A 113 -18.36 10.56 -17.34
C MET A 113 -17.89 11.94 -16.92
N GLY A 114 -17.16 12.06 -15.81
CA GLY A 114 -16.54 13.30 -15.40
C GLY A 114 -15.46 13.80 -16.34
N VAL A 115 -14.55 12.92 -16.78
CA VAL A 115 -13.53 13.24 -17.79
C VAL A 115 -14.17 13.72 -19.10
N ASP A 116 -15.28 13.11 -19.52
CA ASP A 116 -16.03 13.49 -20.72
C ASP A 116 -16.69 14.88 -20.62
N THR A 117 -16.93 15.40 -19.41
CA THR A 117 -17.47 16.77 -19.26
C THR A 117 -16.49 17.84 -19.70
N GLY A 118 -15.21 17.52 -19.74
CA GLY A 118 -14.18 18.51 -20.02
C GLY A 118 -14.06 19.57 -18.91
N GLN A 119 -14.50 19.28 -17.68
CA GLN A 119 -14.42 20.19 -16.52
C GLN A 119 -13.94 19.44 -15.26
N PRO A 120 -13.38 20.14 -14.25
CA PRO A 120 -13.10 19.53 -12.96
C PRO A 120 -14.36 18.93 -12.33
N PHE A 121 -14.24 17.78 -11.69
CA PHE A 121 -15.39 17.07 -11.14
C PHE A 121 -15.06 16.29 -9.85
N THR A 122 -16.11 15.96 -9.11
CA THR A 122 -16.07 15.07 -7.94
C THR A 122 -16.78 13.78 -8.26
N VAL A 123 -16.27 12.67 -7.73
CA VAL A 123 -16.98 11.41 -7.60
C VAL A 123 -17.18 11.13 -6.11
N ASN A 124 -18.43 11.25 -5.67
CA ASN A 124 -18.86 10.92 -4.32
C ASN A 124 -19.33 9.46 -4.30
N TYR A 125 -18.62 8.60 -3.57
CA TYR A 125 -18.91 7.16 -3.58
C TYR A 125 -19.45 6.68 -2.23
N GLU A 126 -20.38 5.72 -2.27
CA GLU A 126 -21.05 5.11 -1.11
C GLU A 126 -20.09 4.34 -0.20
N ALA A 127 -19.44 5.05 0.70
CA ALA A 127 -18.55 4.44 1.66
C ALA A 127 -19.35 3.94 2.88
N ALA A 128 -18.99 2.76 3.38
CA ALA A 128 -19.42 2.34 4.71
C ALA A 128 -18.32 2.65 5.72
N LEU A 129 -18.73 2.84 6.98
CA LEU A 129 -17.82 2.59 8.08
C LEU A 129 -17.48 1.09 8.04
N PRO A 130 -16.19 0.72 8.01
CA PRO A 130 -15.83 -0.69 7.94
C PRO A 130 -16.33 -1.38 9.20
N THR A 131 -17.36 -2.21 9.06
CA THR A 131 -17.77 -3.17 10.09
C THR A 131 -17.41 -4.55 9.59
N ALA A 132 -17.03 -5.44 10.51
CA ALA A 132 -16.73 -6.84 10.19
C ALA A 132 -17.93 -7.61 9.59
N ALA A 133 -19.14 -7.04 9.61
CA ALA A 133 -20.36 -7.68 9.16
C ALA A 133 -20.67 -7.50 7.67
N THR A 134 -20.16 -6.44 7.02
CA THR A 134 -20.45 -6.19 5.59
C THR A 134 -19.43 -5.22 4.96
N PRO A 135 -18.29 -5.70 4.46
CA PRO A 135 -17.43 -4.87 3.63
C PRO A 135 -18.19 -4.45 2.35
N ILE A 136 -18.30 -3.15 2.11
CA ILE A 136 -18.79 -2.64 0.82
C ILE A 136 -17.65 -2.79 -0.19
N VAL A 137 -17.77 -3.78 -1.07
CA VAL A 137 -16.78 -4.08 -2.11
C VAL A 137 -17.22 -3.48 -3.44
N TYR A 138 -16.48 -2.48 -3.93
CA TYR A 138 -16.53 -1.97 -5.30
C TYR A 138 -15.93 -3.00 -6.22
N ARG A 139 -16.81 -3.85 -6.74
CA ARG A 139 -16.44 -4.81 -7.77
C ARG A 139 -16.28 -4.03 -9.08
N ASP A 140 -15.09 -4.09 -9.68
CA ASP A 140 -14.90 -3.65 -11.06
C ASP A 140 -15.66 -4.62 -11.98
N SER A 141 -16.99 -4.43 -12.09
CA SER A 141 -17.79 -5.19 -13.02
C SER A 141 -17.56 -4.60 -14.41
N SER A 142 -16.56 -5.14 -15.12
CA SER A 142 -16.43 -5.00 -16.57
C SER A 142 -17.70 -5.42 -17.33
N THR A 143 -18.65 -6.09 -16.65
CA THR A 143 -19.86 -6.70 -17.18
C THR A 143 -21.12 -5.82 -17.18
N GLN A 144 -21.08 -4.58 -16.70
CA GLN A 144 -22.22 -3.64 -16.83
C GLN A 144 -21.80 -2.36 -17.54
N ALA A 145 -21.45 -2.45 -18.82
CA ALA A 145 -21.49 -1.30 -19.71
C ALA A 145 -22.93 -0.75 -19.77
N ARG A 146 -23.08 0.57 -19.96
CA ARG A 146 -24.38 1.20 -20.23
C ARG A 146 -25.02 0.52 -21.43
N SER A 147 -26.35 0.32 -21.44
CA SER A 147 -27.03 -0.30 -22.58
C SER A 147 -26.68 0.44 -23.88
N GLY A 148 -26.09 -0.26 -24.85
CA GLY A 148 -25.66 0.30 -26.13
C GLY A 148 -24.22 0.85 -26.18
N GLN A 149 -23.49 0.90 -25.06
CA GLN A 149 -22.03 1.08 -25.11
C GLN A 149 -21.37 -0.29 -25.28
N ALA A 150 -20.48 -0.41 -26.27
CA ALA A 150 -19.61 -1.57 -26.38
C ALA A 150 -18.85 -1.75 -25.05
N THR A 151 -18.49 -2.98 -24.71
CA THR A 151 -17.66 -3.33 -23.53
C THR A 151 -16.23 -2.77 -23.61
N ASN A 152 -15.98 -1.77 -24.47
CA ASN A 152 -14.67 -1.27 -24.89
C ASN A 152 -14.03 -0.27 -23.92
N ASN A 153 -14.66 0.05 -22.78
CA ASN A 153 -13.93 0.60 -21.63
C ASN A 153 -13.22 -0.56 -20.90
N ALA A 154 -12.24 -1.16 -21.57
CA ALA A 154 -11.59 -2.38 -21.11
C ALA A 154 -10.63 -2.13 -19.93
N THR A 155 -10.18 -0.89 -19.71
CA THR A 155 -9.20 -0.54 -18.66
C THR A 155 -9.50 0.79 -17.96
N TRP A 156 -8.99 0.97 -16.73
CA TRP A 156 -9.00 2.28 -16.05
C TRP A 156 -8.26 3.37 -16.84
N GLY A 157 -7.22 3.00 -17.60
CA GLY A 157 -6.48 3.93 -18.46
C GLY A 157 -7.33 4.54 -19.57
N ASP A 158 -8.38 3.86 -20.04
CA ASP A 158 -9.31 4.40 -21.03
C ASP A 158 -10.23 5.48 -20.45
N CYS A 159 -10.41 5.50 -19.11
CA CYS A 159 -11.26 6.46 -18.44
C CYS A 159 -10.69 7.89 -18.47
N TRP A 160 -9.37 7.99 -18.68
CA TRP A 160 -8.61 9.24 -18.70
C TRP A 160 -8.24 9.71 -20.12
N ARG A 161 -8.87 9.16 -21.16
CA ARG A 161 -8.64 9.55 -22.56
C ARG A 161 -9.66 10.61 -23.00
N SER A 162 -9.33 11.89 -22.82
CA SER A 162 -10.04 13.03 -23.43
C SER A 162 -9.03 13.95 -24.12
N THR A 163 -9.37 14.42 -25.33
CA THR A 163 -8.48 15.15 -26.23
C THR A 163 -8.23 16.61 -25.81
N ASP A 164 -9.08 17.21 -24.96
CA ASP A 164 -9.21 18.67 -24.96
C ASP A 164 -8.85 19.43 -23.66
N ILE A 165 -8.68 18.80 -22.49
CA ILE A 165 -8.38 19.54 -21.23
C ILE A 165 -7.59 18.75 -20.14
N THR A 166 -7.01 19.45 -19.15
CA THR A 166 -6.45 18.87 -17.91
C THR A 166 -7.54 18.20 -17.08
N GLN A 167 -7.37 16.93 -16.76
CA GLN A 167 -8.39 16.14 -16.06
C GLN A 167 -8.19 16.25 -14.56
N ASP A 168 -8.99 17.09 -13.92
CA ASP A 168 -8.96 17.31 -12.49
C ASP A 168 -10.13 16.58 -11.80
N CYS A 169 -9.81 15.74 -10.83
CA CYS A 169 -10.83 14.90 -10.20
C CYS A 169 -10.64 14.80 -8.68
N VAL A 170 -11.73 14.93 -7.93
CA VAL A 170 -11.81 14.54 -6.51
C VAL A 170 -12.58 13.22 -6.41
N LEU A 171 -11.99 12.18 -5.83
CA LEU A 171 -12.68 10.95 -5.45
C LEU A 171 -12.75 10.92 -3.92
N GLU A 172 -13.95 10.97 -3.36
CA GLU A 172 -14.11 11.04 -1.90
C GLU A 172 -15.33 10.25 -1.41
N PRO A 173 -15.27 9.73 -0.16
CA PRO A 173 -16.35 8.96 0.40
C PRO A 173 -17.57 9.85 0.71
N SER A 174 -18.76 9.30 0.59
CA SER A 174 -20.03 9.95 0.95
C SER A 174 -20.15 10.26 2.45
N VAL A 175 -19.32 9.62 3.27
CA VAL A 175 -19.24 9.80 4.72
C VAL A 175 -17.80 10.03 5.11
N ALA A 176 -17.53 11.02 5.96
CA ALA A 176 -16.18 11.32 6.43
C ALA A 176 -15.55 10.08 7.10
N GLY A 177 -14.33 9.72 6.70
CA GLY A 177 -13.65 8.52 7.16
C GLY A 177 -14.21 7.20 6.63
N GLY A 178 -15.20 7.25 5.72
CA GLY A 178 -15.72 6.08 5.05
C GLY A 178 -14.66 5.42 4.16
N VAL A 179 -14.72 4.10 4.06
CA VAL A 179 -13.79 3.29 3.27
C VAL A 179 -14.53 2.52 2.17
N ALA A 180 -13.89 2.43 1.01
CA ALA A 180 -14.42 1.77 -0.17
C ALA A 180 -13.36 0.88 -0.81
N TYR A 181 -13.69 -0.38 -1.11
CA TYR A 181 -12.74 -1.33 -1.67
C TYR A 181 -12.89 -1.47 -3.17
N ASN A 182 -11.95 -0.99 -3.97
CA ASN A 182 -11.86 -1.33 -5.39
C ASN A 182 -11.18 -2.71 -5.52
N ALA A 183 -11.97 -3.70 -5.94
CA ALA A 183 -11.49 -5.05 -6.16
C ALA A 183 -11.88 -5.54 -7.57
N TYR A 184 -10.90 -6.12 -8.27
CA TYR A 184 -11.14 -6.83 -9.52
C TYR A 184 -11.67 -8.24 -9.21
N THR A 185 -13.00 -8.41 -9.22
CA THR A 185 -13.62 -9.67 -8.80
C THR A 185 -14.00 -10.57 -9.95
N ALA A 186 -13.71 -11.86 -9.80
CA ALA A 186 -14.63 -12.90 -10.26
C ALA A 186 -15.68 -13.18 -9.15
N ILE A 187 -16.84 -13.70 -9.53
CA ILE A 187 -17.80 -14.26 -8.56
C ILE A 187 -17.06 -15.31 -7.72
N SER A 188 -17.16 -15.24 -6.38
CA SER A 188 -16.60 -16.29 -5.53
C SER A 188 -17.18 -17.62 -5.98
N PRO A 189 -16.35 -18.62 -6.30
CA PRO A 189 -16.87 -19.90 -6.73
C PRO A 189 -17.60 -20.56 -5.55
N ASN A 190 -18.51 -21.47 -5.86
CA ASN A 190 -19.18 -22.26 -4.83
C ASN A 190 -18.19 -23.29 -4.28
N TYR A 191 -17.86 -23.14 -2.99
CA TYR A 191 -17.01 -24.08 -2.27
C TYR A 191 -17.82 -25.25 -1.72
N ALA A 192 -17.31 -26.46 -1.90
CA ALA A 192 -17.77 -27.65 -1.21
C ALA A 192 -16.74 -28.06 -0.14
N ALA A 193 -17.18 -28.74 0.91
CA ALA A 193 -16.25 -29.37 1.83
C ALA A 193 -15.40 -30.41 1.07
N SER A 194 -14.08 -30.44 1.33
CA SER A 194 -13.22 -31.53 0.89
C SER A 194 -13.36 -32.74 1.83
N SER A 195 -12.52 -33.77 1.67
CA SER A 195 -12.49 -34.87 2.64
C SER A 195 -11.82 -34.48 3.97
N ASP A 196 -11.03 -33.40 4.00
CA ASP A 196 -10.58 -32.75 5.23
C ASP A 196 -11.64 -31.75 5.73
N THR A 197 -12.01 -31.85 7.00
CA THR A 197 -13.13 -31.10 7.61
C THR A 197 -12.94 -29.58 7.56
N ASN A 198 -11.71 -29.08 7.42
CA ASN A 198 -11.40 -27.65 7.45
C ASN A 198 -10.95 -27.10 6.11
N THR A 199 -10.83 -27.97 5.10
CA THR A 199 -10.39 -27.61 3.76
C THR A 199 -11.58 -27.73 2.81
N TYR A 200 -11.74 -26.71 1.97
CA TYR A 200 -12.84 -26.57 1.05
C TYR A 200 -12.30 -26.48 -0.37
N VAL A 201 -13.04 -27.02 -1.32
CA VAL A 201 -12.64 -27.07 -2.72
C VAL A 201 -13.72 -26.45 -3.59
N ALA A 202 -13.30 -25.68 -4.59
CA ALA A 202 -14.17 -25.16 -5.62
C ALA A 202 -13.60 -25.50 -7.00
N THR A 203 -14.48 -25.91 -7.92
CA THR A 203 -14.14 -26.03 -9.35
C THR A 203 -14.35 -24.68 -10.01
N VAL A 204 -13.37 -24.22 -10.79
CA VAL A 204 -13.46 -22.96 -11.52
C VAL A 204 -13.62 -23.21 -13.02
N THR A 205 -14.50 -22.43 -13.65
CA THR A 205 -14.97 -22.68 -15.02
C THR A 205 -14.07 -22.08 -16.10
N SER A 206 -13.17 -21.18 -15.72
CA SER A 206 -12.19 -20.57 -16.61
C SER A 206 -10.78 -20.90 -16.13
N THR A 207 -9.81 -20.84 -17.05
CA THR A 207 -8.37 -20.83 -16.76
C THR A 207 -7.94 -19.61 -15.92
N THR A 208 -8.88 -18.84 -15.39
CA THR A 208 -8.67 -17.69 -14.52
C THR A 208 -7.95 -18.16 -13.26
N ARG A 209 -6.65 -17.89 -13.25
CA ARG A 209 -5.79 -18.14 -12.11
C ARG A 209 -6.14 -17.08 -11.06
N TYR A 210 -6.39 -17.50 -9.83
CA TYR A 210 -6.45 -16.56 -8.71
C TYR A 210 -5.05 -16.45 -8.14
N SER A 211 -4.50 -15.25 -8.12
CA SER A 211 -3.19 -15.02 -7.51
C SER A 211 -3.27 -14.96 -6.01
N GLN A 212 -4.36 -14.36 -5.51
CA GLN A 212 -4.55 -14.00 -4.12
C GLN A 212 -6.03 -14.09 -3.79
N ILE A 213 -6.35 -14.63 -2.62
CA ILE A 213 -7.69 -14.59 -2.03
C ILE A 213 -7.55 -13.81 -0.73
N TYR A 214 -8.38 -12.81 -0.51
CA TYR A 214 -8.37 -11.98 0.69
C TYR A 214 -9.50 -12.39 1.62
N ASP A 215 -9.22 -12.42 2.92
CA ASP A 215 -10.22 -12.73 3.93
C ASP A 215 -10.55 -11.48 4.74
N PHE A 216 -11.76 -10.92 4.53
CA PHE A 216 -12.26 -9.76 5.26
C PHE A 216 -12.68 -10.05 6.71
N ALA A 217 -12.77 -11.33 7.10
CA ALA A 217 -12.88 -11.71 8.50
C ALA A 217 -11.51 -11.72 9.20
N ASN A 218 -10.41 -11.60 8.44
CA ASN A 218 -9.03 -11.55 8.93
C ASN A 218 -8.38 -10.20 8.60
N LEU A 219 -8.68 -9.21 9.44
CA LEU A 219 -8.15 -7.86 9.25
C LEU A 219 -6.82 -7.69 9.98
N ASP A 220 -5.91 -6.91 9.38
CA ASP A 220 -4.67 -6.50 10.03
C ASP A 220 -4.83 -5.34 11.00
N ARG A 221 -3.71 -4.87 11.56
CA ARG A 221 -3.68 -3.74 12.51
C ARG A 221 -4.24 -2.43 11.95
N ASN A 222 -4.33 -2.32 10.62
CA ASN A 222 -4.85 -1.17 9.89
C ASN A 222 -6.25 -1.44 9.32
N ASN A 223 -6.91 -2.49 9.81
CA ASN A 223 -8.26 -2.88 9.40
C ASN A 223 -8.35 -3.24 7.91
N ALA A 224 -7.25 -3.71 7.31
CA ALA A 224 -7.20 -4.17 5.94
C ALA A 224 -7.25 -5.70 5.86
N PRO A 225 -7.92 -6.26 4.85
CA PRO A 225 -8.01 -7.71 4.70
C PRO A 225 -6.64 -8.30 4.34
N ARG A 226 -6.34 -9.44 4.93
CA ARG A 226 -5.09 -10.19 4.68
C ARG A 226 -5.31 -11.20 3.55
N PRO A 227 -4.33 -11.41 2.65
CA PRO A 227 -4.42 -12.52 1.72
C PRO A 227 -4.26 -13.85 2.46
N LEU A 228 -4.91 -14.90 1.96
CA LEU A 228 -4.61 -16.26 2.34
C LEU A 228 -3.18 -16.61 1.92
N ALA A 229 -2.46 -17.37 2.76
CA ALA A 229 -1.11 -17.82 2.40
C ALA A 229 -1.18 -18.77 1.21
N LYS A 230 -0.37 -18.51 0.18
CA LYS A 230 -0.37 -19.34 -1.02
C LYS A 230 0.60 -20.49 -0.86
N LEU A 231 0.12 -21.71 -1.07
CA LEU A 231 0.99 -22.88 -1.26
C LEU A 231 1.60 -22.79 -2.67
N ILE A 232 2.88 -22.41 -2.73
CA ILE A 232 3.60 -22.18 -4.00
C ILE A 232 4.00 -23.50 -4.67
N ALA A 233 4.51 -24.45 -3.89
CA ALA A 233 4.87 -25.78 -4.40
C ALA A 233 3.61 -26.62 -4.65
N ALA A 234 3.63 -27.42 -5.71
CA ALA A 234 2.59 -28.42 -5.90
C ALA A 234 2.66 -29.45 -4.74
N PRO A 235 1.53 -29.81 -4.12
CA PRO A 235 1.44 -30.93 -3.19
C PRO A 235 1.95 -32.22 -3.83
N ALA A 236 2.44 -33.15 -3.02
CA ALA A 236 2.88 -34.46 -3.48
C ALA A 236 1.73 -35.25 -4.12
N ASP A 237 0.50 -35.06 -3.63
CA ASP A 237 -0.73 -35.60 -4.21
C ASP A 237 -1.73 -34.47 -4.48
N ALA A 238 -1.92 -34.13 -5.76
CA ALA A 238 -2.89 -33.11 -6.17
C ALA A 238 -4.36 -33.50 -5.86
N ALA A 239 -4.67 -34.80 -5.77
CA ALA A 239 -5.99 -35.27 -5.36
C ALA A 239 -6.20 -35.16 -3.84
N ASN A 240 -5.11 -35.07 -3.08
CA ASN A 240 -5.06 -35.00 -1.63
C ASN A 240 -4.06 -33.91 -1.16
N PRO A 241 -4.37 -32.62 -1.36
CA PRO A 241 -3.46 -31.54 -1.02
C PRO A 241 -3.51 -31.12 0.47
N TRP A 242 -4.44 -31.69 1.24
CA TRP A 242 -4.67 -31.23 2.61
C TRP A 242 -3.52 -31.47 3.59
N PRO A 243 -2.65 -32.49 3.47
CA PRO A 243 -1.48 -32.63 4.35
C PRO A 243 -0.57 -31.40 4.28
N GLU A 244 -0.26 -30.92 3.08
CA GLU A 244 0.59 -29.75 2.84
C GLU A 244 -0.12 -28.44 3.20
N ILE A 245 -1.41 -28.32 2.87
CA ILE A 245 -2.24 -27.19 3.29
C ILE A 245 -2.27 -27.10 4.82
N ASN A 246 -2.46 -28.23 5.52
CA ASN A 246 -2.52 -28.31 6.97
C ASN A 246 -1.15 -28.04 7.59
N ALA A 247 -0.07 -28.56 7.00
CA ALA A 247 1.29 -28.29 7.45
C ALA A 247 1.62 -26.80 7.37
N LEU A 248 1.32 -26.15 6.23
CA LEU A 248 1.52 -24.70 6.06
C LEU A 248 0.62 -23.91 7.02
N TRP A 249 -0.65 -24.29 7.14
CA TRP A 249 -1.59 -23.64 8.06
C TRP A 249 -1.11 -23.73 9.52
N THR A 250 -0.63 -24.90 9.96
CA THR A 250 -0.09 -25.10 11.31
C THR A 250 1.20 -24.31 11.52
N ALA A 251 2.10 -24.30 10.52
CA ALA A 251 3.32 -23.51 10.58
C ALA A 251 3.01 -22.02 10.79
N LEU A 252 2.03 -21.49 10.05
CA LEU A 252 1.62 -20.08 10.14
C LEU A 252 0.86 -19.73 11.42
N ASN A 253 -0.03 -20.60 11.89
CA ASN A 253 -0.78 -20.37 13.13
C ASN A 253 0.03 -20.64 14.41
N GLY A 254 1.12 -21.40 14.31
CA GLY A 254 2.04 -21.65 15.42
C GLY A 254 3.00 -20.50 15.71
N VAL A 255 3.14 -19.53 14.80
CA VAL A 255 3.98 -18.34 15.04
C VAL A 255 3.21 -17.33 15.88
N THR A 256 3.38 -17.39 17.19
CA THR A 256 2.92 -16.33 18.10
C THR A 256 4.00 -15.25 18.16
N ASP A 257 3.71 -14.06 17.63
CA ASP A 257 4.54 -12.88 17.86
C ASP A 257 4.64 -12.63 19.37
N ALA A 258 5.82 -12.24 19.86
CA ALA A 258 6.09 -11.97 21.28
C ALA A 258 5.23 -10.81 21.84
N GLY A 259 3.96 -11.10 22.14
CA GLY A 259 2.98 -10.15 22.67
C GLY A 259 2.18 -9.36 21.64
N GLN A 260 2.23 -9.71 20.35
CA GLN A 260 1.32 -9.19 19.32
C GLN A 260 0.60 -10.36 18.64
N VAL A 261 -0.58 -10.08 18.07
CA VAL A 261 -1.50 -10.99 17.36
C VAL A 261 -0.73 -12.08 16.57
N PRO A 262 -1.21 -13.35 16.50
CA PRO A 262 -0.50 -14.42 15.79
C PRO A 262 0.08 -13.90 14.47
N ALA A 263 1.34 -14.23 14.20
CA ALA A 263 2.13 -13.69 13.09
C ALA A 263 1.58 -14.08 11.71
N TYR A 264 0.44 -14.74 11.67
CA TYR A 264 -0.79 -14.36 10.98
C TYR A 264 -1.45 -15.72 10.73
N GLY A 265 -2.57 -15.99 11.41
CA GLY A 265 -3.47 -17.05 10.97
C GLY A 265 -4.01 -16.61 9.62
N LEU A 266 -3.34 -16.98 8.53
CA LEU A 266 -3.66 -16.48 7.20
C LEU A 266 -4.74 -17.32 6.53
N GLY A 267 -5.06 -18.49 7.06
CA GLY A 267 -5.60 -19.51 6.18
C GLY A 267 -4.59 -19.85 5.06
N VAL A 268 -4.95 -20.80 4.23
CA VAL A 268 -4.10 -21.29 3.15
C VAL A 268 -4.95 -21.44 1.90
N VAL A 269 -4.39 -21.06 0.77
CA VAL A 269 -4.93 -21.31 -0.56
C VAL A 269 -3.95 -22.12 -1.39
N TRP A 270 -4.47 -23.08 -2.14
CA TRP A 270 -3.75 -23.75 -3.20
C TRP A 270 -4.60 -23.77 -4.49
N THR A 271 -3.98 -23.45 -5.62
CA THR A 271 -4.62 -23.43 -6.92
C THR A 271 -4.09 -24.58 -7.75
N ASP A 272 -4.92 -25.61 -7.94
CA ASP A 272 -4.67 -26.75 -8.81
C ASP A 272 -5.02 -26.37 -10.25
N VAL A 273 -4.02 -25.86 -10.96
CA VAL A 273 -4.16 -25.40 -12.35
C VAL A 273 -4.48 -26.57 -13.29
N ALA A 274 -4.00 -27.78 -13.01
CA ALA A 274 -4.20 -28.93 -13.88
C ALA A 274 -5.66 -29.39 -13.89
N ASN A 275 -6.34 -29.31 -12.73
CA ASN A 275 -7.72 -29.77 -12.58
C ASN A 275 -8.74 -28.63 -12.44
N ASN A 276 -8.33 -27.37 -12.63
CA ASN A 276 -9.15 -26.17 -12.43
C ASN A 276 -9.83 -26.16 -11.05
N LYS A 277 -9.07 -26.43 -9.99
CA LYS A 277 -9.57 -26.42 -8.61
C LYS A 277 -8.86 -25.39 -7.75
N ILE A 278 -9.58 -24.89 -6.77
CA ILE A 278 -9.02 -24.04 -5.70
C ILE A 278 -9.36 -24.70 -4.38
N TYR A 279 -8.34 -24.89 -3.57
CA TYR A 279 -8.46 -25.39 -2.21
C TYR A 279 -8.23 -24.23 -1.25
N VAL A 280 -9.12 -24.06 -0.29
CA VAL A 280 -9.05 -23.03 0.74
C VAL A 280 -9.25 -23.65 2.11
N ARG A 281 -8.39 -23.27 3.04
CA ARG A 281 -8.61 -23.41 4.47
C ARG A 281 -8.54 -22.02 5.09
N THR A 282 -9.61 -21.54 5.69
CA THR A 282 -9.62 -20.21 6.31
C THR A 282 -8.81 -20.20 7.61
N PHE A 283 -8.46 -19.01 8.11
CA PHE A 283 -7.61 -18.91 9.29
C PHE A 283 -8.21 -19.49 10.57
N ASN A 284 -9.53 -19.36 10.72
CA ASN A 284 -10.29 -19.82 11.89
C ASN A 284 -11.10 -21.09 11.57
N ASN A 285 -10.75 -21.81 10.50
CA ASN A 285 -11.41 -23.04 10.04
C ASN A 285 -12.90 -22.89 9.68
N ARG A 286 -13.41 -21.67 9.54
CA ARG A 286 -14.77 -21.43 9.04
C ARG A 286 -14.89 -21.88 7.58
N ALA A 287 -16.10 -22.23 7.15
CA ALA A 287 -16.38 -22.40 5.73
C ALA A 287 -16.11 -21.09 4.95
N PRO A 288 -15.62 -21.16 3.69
CA PRO A 288 -15.64 -20.04 2.77
C PRO A 288 -17.00 -19.37 2.72
N ASP A 289 -17.01 -18.05 2.79
CA ASP A 289 -18.23 -17.23 2.87
C ASP A 289 -18.04 -15.93 2.06
N ALA A 290 -18.98 -14.99 2.20
CA ALA A 290 -18.96 -13.71 1.52
C ALA A 290 -17.77 -12.81 1.90
N ASN A 291 -17.00 -13.15 2.94
CA ASN A 291 -15.80 -12.41 3.34
C ASN A 291 -14.56 -12.83 2.54
N LEU A 292 -14.63 -13.89 1.72
CA LEU A 292 -13.55 -14.22 0.82
C LEU A 292 -13.68 -13.45 -0.50
N LEU A 293 -12.65 -12.66 -0.78
CA LEU A 293 -12.51 -11.91 -2.01
C LEU A 293 -11.44 -12.54 -2.89
N HIS A 294 -11.84 -12.91 -4.08
CA HIS A 294 -10.99 -13.58 -5.04
C HIS A 294 -10.37 -12.59 -6.04
N GLY A 295 -9.04 -12.39 -5.97
CA GLY A 295 -8.29 -11.59 -6.94
C GLY A 295 -7.96 -12.41 -8.20
N SER A 296 -8.48 -11.99 -9.35
CA SER A 296 -8.19 -12.63 -10.65
C SER A 296 -6.85 -12.16 -11.24
N LEU A 297 -6.05 -13.09 -11.79
CA LEU A 297 -4.82 -12.81 -12.53
C LEU A 297 -5.04 -12.38 -13.99
N THR A 298 -6.19 -12.72 -14.54
CA THR A 298 -6.48 -12.56 -15.96
C THR A 298 -7.32 -11.30 -16.14
N GLY A 299 -6.67 -10.19 -16.49
CA GLY A 299 -7.32 -8.91 -16.74
C GLY A 299 -6.31 -7.78 -16.92
N ASN A 300 -6.55 -6.90 -17.91
CA ASN A 300 -5.78 -5.67 -18.05
C ASN A 300 -6.02 -4.78 -16.82
N LEU A 301 -4.93 -4.25 -16.27
CA LEU A 301 -4.82 -3.14 -15.31
C LEU A 301 -5.85 -3.13 -14.15
N PRO A 302 -5.44 -3.56 -12.94
CA PRO A 302 -5.91 -2.95 -11.69
C PRO A 302 -5.97 -1.41 -11.77
N ALA A 303 -6.81 -0.81 -10.92
CA ALA A 303 -7.08 0.62 -10.89
C ALA A 303 -5.82 1.47 -11.11
N GLY A 304 -5.77 2.25 -12.19
CA GLY A 304 -4.53 2.93 -12.53
C GLY A 304 -4.62 3.73 -13.81
N ILE A 305 -3.63 4.60 -14.01
CA ILE A 305 -3.44 5.37 -15.23
C ILE A 305 -2.25 4.75 -15.94
N ASN A 306 -2.51 4.04 -17.04
CA ASN A 306 -1.47 3.38 -17.85
C ASN A 306 -1.66 3.64 -19.35
N ALA A 307 -2.32 4.74 -19.70
CA ALA A 307 -2.24 5.22 -21.08
C ALA A 307 -1.02 6.15 -21.17
N THR A 308 -0.38 6.27 -22.33
CA THR A 308 0.25 7.52 -22.78
C THR A 308 -0.84 8.57 -22.74
N PRO A 309 -1.05 9.25 -21.62
CA PRO A 309 -2.10 10.23 -21.58
C PRO A 309 -1.59 11.36 -22.46
N THR A 310 -2.45 11.90 -23.31
CA THR A 310 -2.03 13.03 -24.14
C THR A 310 -1.89 14.32 -23.32
N LYS A 311 -2.07 14.26 -21.98
CA LYS A 311 -2.11 15.40 -21.02
C LYS A 311 -1.77 14.99 -19.58
N ALA A 312 -1.49 15.98 -18.74
CA ALA A 312 -1.38 15.81 -17.29
C ALA A 312 -2.76 15.54 -16.65
N VAL A 313 -2.75 14.77 -15.55
CA VAL A 313 -3.93 14.43 -14.74
C VAL A 313 -3.66 14.88 -13.32
N ARG A 314 -4.64 15.51 -12.69
CA ARG A 314 -4.58 15.86 -11.27
C ARG A 314 -5.73 15.16 -10.54
N ALA A 315 -5.41 14.35 -9.55
CA ALA A 315 -6.43 13.66 -8.76
C ALA A 315 -6.18 13.83 -7.27
N TYR A 316 -7.24 14.11 -6.54
CA TYR A 316 -7.30 13.94 -5.10
C TYR A 316 -8.18 12.74 -4.80
N ILE A 317 -7.64 11.74 -4.12
CA ILE A 317 -8.30 10.47 -3.86
C ILE A 317 -8.24 10.24 -2.36
N GLU A 318 -9.39 10.23 -1.70
CA GLU A 318 -9.50 9.93 -0.28
C GLU A 318 -10.24 8.62 -0.04
N GLY A 319 -9.84 7.86 0.98
CA GLY A 319 -10.65 6.77 1.56
C GLY A 319 -10.80 5.49 0.72
N LEU A 320 -10.12 5.40 -0.43
CA LEU A 320 -10.18 4.21 -1.29
C LEU A 320 -9.15 3.15 -0.87
N ARG A 321 -9.56 1.88 -0.92
CA ARG A 321 -8.72 0.70 -0.75
C ARG A 321 -8.66 -0.05 -2.07
N PHE A 322 -7.51 -0.04 -2.71
CA PHE A 322 -7.23 -0.79 -3.91
C PHE A 322 -6.73 -2.17 -3.50
N ILE A 323 -7.43 -3.23 -3.93
CA ILE A 323 -7.07 -4.62 -3.64
C ILE A 323 -6.82 -5.37 -4.95
N GLY A 324 -5.69 -6.06 -4.99
CA GLY A 324 -5.31 -6.95 -6.06
C GLY A 324 -4.17 -6.41 -6.91
N GLY A 325 -4.20 -6.74 -8.19
CA GLY A 325 -3.08 -6.57 -9.11
C GLY A 325 -3.17 -7.68 -10.15
N SER A 326 -2.61 -7.49 -11.34
CA SER A 326 -2.55 -8.58 -12.33
C SER A 326 -1.12 -8.99 -12.66
N ALA A 327 -0.94 -10.25 -13.06
CA ALA A 327 0.38 -10.84 -13.31
C ALA A 327 1.16 -10.15 -14.44
N GLY A 328 0.50 -9.29 -15.23
CA GLY A 328 1.14 -8.52 -16.31
C GLY A 328 2.03 -7.36 -15.84
N GLY A 329 2.55 -7.40 -14.61
CA GLY A 329 3.42 -6.34 -14.09
C GLY A 329 2.69 -5.23 -13.34
N TYR A 330 1.49 -5.47 -12.80
CA TYR A 330 0.65 -4.38 -12.29
C TYR A 330 0.40 -4.44 -10.78
N ALA A 331 0.44 -3.24 -10.19
CA ALA A 331 0.24 -2.94 -8.79
C ALA A 331 -1.24 -2.90 -8.38
N ALA A 332 -1.56 -2.83 -7.08
CA ALA A 332 -2.94 -2.57 -6.67
C ALA A 332 -3.44 -1.21 -7.19
N PHE A 333 -2.54 -0.22 -7.21
CA PHE A 333 -2.70 0.99 -8.02
C PHE A 333 -1.43 1.30 -8.80
N HIS A 334 -1.56 1.54 -10.11
CA HIS A 334 -0.42 1.89 -10.96
C HIS A 334 -0.63 3.26 -11.61
N LEU A 335 0.26 4.20 -11.31
CA LEU A 335 0.38 5.48 -11.99
C LEU A 335 1.59 5.42 -12.94
N TYR A 336 1.34 5.51 -14.23
CA TYR A 336 2.39 5.53 -15.25
C TYR A 336 2.30 6.81 -16.06
N ALA A 337 3.26 7.72 -15.89
CA ALA A 337 3.40 8.92 -16.71
C ALA A 337 4.26 8.63 -17.93
N ALA A 338 3.64 8.42 -19.10
CA ALA A 338 4.33 8.44 -20.38
C ALA A 338 4.06 9.73 -21.16
N GLY A 339 4.96 10.08 -22.08
CA GLY A 339 4.68 11.11 -23.10
C GLY A 339 4.94 12.56 -22.68
N GLY A 340 5.75 12.81 -21.66
CA GLY A 340 6.21 14.16 -21.30
C GLY A 340 5.23 14.97 -20.43
N PHE A 341 4.22 14.32 -19.86
CA PHE A 341 3.28 14.94 -18.94
C PHE A 341 3.60 14.60 -17.49
N ARG A 342 3.35 15.55 -16.60
CA ARG A 342 3.54 15.40 -15.16
C ARG A 342 2.19 15.22 -14.47
N HIS A 343 1.88 14.01 -14.05
CA HIS A 343 0.69 13.72 -13.25
C HIS A 343 0.83 14.23 -11.82
N GLN A 344 -0.27 14.51 -11.13
CA GLN A 344 -0.28 14.91 -9.73
C GLN A 344 -1.36 14.14 -8.99
N PHE A 345 -0.97 13.31 -8.04
CA PHE A 345 -1.88 12.45 -7.29
C PHE A 345 -1.74 12.68 -5.80
N ASP A 346 -2.83 13.04 -5.15
CA ASP A 346 -2.94 13.10 -3.70
C ASP A 346 -3.77 11.91 -3.24
N PHE A 347 -3.14 10.96 -2.57
CA PHE A 347 -3.81 9.86 -1.90
C PHE A 347 -3.93 10.18 -0.41
N VAL A 348 -5.14 10.23 0.12
CA VAL A 348 -5.42 10.58 1.51
C VAL A 348 -6.19 9.46 2.19
N ARG A 349 -5.57 8.84 3.19
CA ARG A 349 -6.12 7.67 3.89
C ARG A 349 -6.51 6.55 2.94
N CYS A 350 -5.78 6.40 1.82
CA CYS A 350 -5.97 5.31 0.86
C CYS A 350 -5.18 4.06 1.27
N GLY A 351 -5.59 2.90 0.77
CA GLY A 351 -4.87 1.65 1.01
C GLY A 351 -4.62 0.90 -0.28
N PHE A 352 -3.50 0.21 -0.35
CA PHE A 352 -3.02 -0.52 -1.49
C PHE A 352 -2.65 -1.91 -0.99
N HIS A 353 -3.35 -2.93 -1.47
CA HIS A 353 -3.22 -4.29 -0.97
C HIS A 353 -2.99 -5.26 -2.11
N GLY A 354 -1.93 -6.04 -2.02
CA GLY A 354 -1.55 -6.92 -3.11
C GLY A 354 -0.68 -6.22 -4.14
N GLY A 355 -0.77 -6.69 -5.38
CA GLY A 355 0.18 -6.42 -6.45
C GLY A 355 0.98 -7.69 -6.69
N VAL A 356 0.82 -8.29 -7.87
CA VAL A 356 1.40 -9.61 -8.21
C VAL A 356 2.38 -9.54 -9.37
N GLY A 357 2.53 -8.36 -9.95
CA GLY A 357 3.56 -8.09 -10.96
C GLY A 357 4.38 -6.82 -10.65
N ALA A 358 4.02 -6.07 -9.61
CA ALA A 358 4.67 -4.84 -9.17
C ALA A 358 4.35 -4.59 -7.70
N GLY A 359 4.70 -3.41 -7.18
CA GLY A 359 4.41 -3.04 -5.80
C GLY A 359 2.91 -2.89 -5.49
N ALA A 360 2.53 -2.54 -4.25
CA ALA A 360 1.11 -2.27 -3.94
C ALA A 360 0.65 -0.94 -4.55
N LEU A 361 1.42 0.13 -4.32
CA LEU A 361 1.34 1.37 -5.08
C LEU A 361 2.58 1.45 -5.97
N GLN A 362 2.38 1.51 -7.27
CA GLN A 362 3.44 1.74 -8.25
C GLN A 362 3.26 3.13 -8.86
N VAL A 363 4.31 3.93 -8.82
CA VAL A 363 4.36 5.24 -9.48
C VAL A 363 5.59 5.30 -10.35
N ASP A 364 5.36 5.34 -11.65
CA ASP A 364 6.38 5.51 -12.65
C ASP A 364 6.25 6.92 -13.24
N GLY A 365 7.34 7.68 -13.19
CA GLY A 365 7.50 8.88 -13.99
C GLY A 365 7.97 8.53 -15.42
N SER A 366 8.58 9.51 -16.10
CA SER A 366 9.16 9.34 -17.43
C SER A 366 10.61 9.80 -17.38
N ALA A 367 11.54 9.08 -18.00
CA ALA A 367 12.92 9.54 -18.09
C ALA A 367 13.07 10.88 -18.87
N ALA A 368 12.09 11.23 -19.72
CA ALA A 368 12.12 12.44 -20.54
C ALA A 368 11.62 13.71 -19.80
N THR A 369 10.93 13.56 -18.68
CA THR A 369 10.32 14.67 -17.93
C THR A 369 10.27 14.30 -16.45
N ASP A 370 10.66 15.20 -15.54
CA ASP A 370 10.44 15.08 -14.08
C ASP A 370 8.97 14.69 -13.78
N GLY A 371 8.68 13.40 -13.80
CA GLY A 371 7.36 12.81 -13.99
C GLY A 371 6.61 12.63 -12.68
N SER A 372 5.38 12.12 -12.77
CA SER A 372 4.42 11.82 -11.68
C SER A 372 4.77 12.33 -10.29
N ASP A 373 4.07 13.38 -9.85
CA ASP A 373 4.07 13.84 -8.46
C ASP A 373 3.04 13.07 -7.65
N THR A 374 3.44 12.50 -6.53
CA THR A 374 2.52 11.77 -5.64
C THR A 374 2.67 12.23 -4.20
N ILE A 375 1.55 12.54 -3.54
CA ILE A 375 1.49 12.78 -2.11
C ILE A 375 0.60 11.70 -1.50
N ALA A 376 1.16 10.85 -0.65
CA ALA A 376 0.43 9.85 0.11
C ALA A 376 0.34 10.31 1.57
N VAL A 377 -0.86 10.47 2.11
CA VAL A 377 -1.12 10.97 3.48
C VAL A 377 -1.91 9.95 4.26
N GLY A 378 -1.36 9.41 5.34
CA GLY A 378 -1.98 8.35 6.13
C GLY A 378 -2.34 7.12 5.30
N CYS A 379 -1.62 6.88 4.21
CA CYS A 379 -1.88 5.76 3.32
C CYS A 379 -1.23 4.48 3.85
N TYR A 380 -1.73 3.34 3.39
CA TYR A 380 -1.22 2.04 3.81
C TYR A 380 -0.96 1.12 2.61
N ALA A 381 0.24 0.57 2.50
CA ALA A 381 0.60 -0.41 1.48
C ALA A 381 0.91 -1.76 2.13
N SER A 382 0.37 -2.86 1.61
CA SER A 382 0.66 -4.17 2.20
C SER A 382 0.44 -5.34 1.27
N ASN A 383 1.07 -6.46 1.65
CA ASN A 383 0.83 -7.76 1.03
C ASN A 383 1.08 -7.79 -0.48
N ALA A 384 1.87 -6.85 -1.00
CA ALA A 384 2.37 -6.93 -2.36
C ALA A 384 3.31 -8.12 -2.50
N LEU A 385 3.31 -8.75 -3.67
CA LEU A 385 4.33 -9.72 -4.05
C LEU A 385 5.72 -9.08 -4.05
N PHE A 386 5.80 -7.79 -4.41
CA PHE A 386 7.00 -6.96 -4.46
C PHE A 386 6.98 -5.89 -3.34
N ASP A 387 7.41 -4.67 -3.64
CA ASP A 387 7.44 -3.51 -2.75
C ASP A 387 6.05 -3.03 -2.32
N GLY A 388 5.92 -2.39 -1.15
CA GLY A 388 4.68 -1.73 -0.75
C GLY A 388 4.42 -0.46 -1.55
N PHE A 389 5.23 0.57 -1.31
CA PHE A 389 5.27 1.78 -2.12
C PHE A 389 6.46 1.71 -3.06
N ASN A 390 6.25 1.82 -4.36
CA ASN A 390 7.30 1.70 -5.37
C ASN A 390 7.31 2.92 -6.31
N TYR A 391 8.44 3.61 -6.37
CA TYR A 391 8.64 4.87 -7.07
C TYR A 391 9.77 4.76 -8.11
N HIS A 392 9.45 4.89 -9.40
CA HIS A 392 10.38 4.72 -10.53
C HIS A 392 10.42 5.91 -11.49
N GLN A 393 11.51 6.01 -12.25
CA GLN A 393 11.65 6.87 -13.43
C GLN A 393 11.38 8.37 -13.20
N ALA A 394 12.28 9.08 -12.51
CA ALA A 394 12.25 10.56 -12.37
C ALA A 394 10.98 11.15 -11.70
N CYS A 395 10.40 10.42 -10.75
CA CYS A 395 9.22 10.81 -10.01
C CYS A 395 9.53 11.65 -8.75
N SER A 396 8.56 12.44 -8.28
CA SER A 396 8.63 13.14 -6.98
C SER A 396 7.51 12.65 -6.05
N ALA A 397 7.87 12.10 -4.89
CA ALA A 397 6.89 11.58 -3.96
C ALA A 397 7.03 12.14 -2.54
N ILE A 398 5.90 12.23 -1.84
CA ILE A 398 5.83 12.61 -0.43
C ILE A 398 4.97 11.58 0.29
N GLU A 399 5.51 10.97 1.34
CA GLU A 399 4.80 10.07 2.23
C GLU A 399 4.65 10.73 3.61
N LEU A 400 3.42 11.05 4.01
CA LEU A 400 3.10 11.68 5.31
C LEU A 400 2.33 10.69 6.18
N GLY A 401 2.96 10.17 7.24
CA GLY A 401 2.32 9.22 8.15
C GLY A 401 1.88 7.91 7.48
N CYS A 402 2.56 7.53 6.39
CA CYS A 402 2.23 6.31 5.67
C CYS A 402 2.72 5.06 6.40
N THR A 403 2.02 3.95 6.22
CA THR A 403 2.43 2.66 6.75
C THR A 403 2.67 1.68 5.61
N SER A 404 3.68 0.83 5.73
CA SER A 404 3.87 -0.31 4.84
C SER A 404 4.14 -1.58 5.64
N ASP A 405 3.45 -2.68 5.32
CA ASP A 405 3.55 -3.92 6.11
C ASP A 405 3.43 -5.18 5.23
N TRP A 406 4.20 -6.21 5.54
CA TRP A 406 4.04 -7.55 4.92
C TRP A 406 4.20 -7.61 3.40
N ASN A 407 4.96 -6.69 2.81
CA ASN A 407 5.28 -6.74 1.38
C ASN A 407 6.43 -7.70 1.11
N GLY A 408 6.46 -8.24 -0.10
CA GLY A 408 7.37 -9.28 -0.52
C GLY A 408 6.85 -10.69 -0.25
N TRP A 409 6.72 -11.49 -1.30
CA TRP A 409 6.44 -12.94 -1.22
C TRP A 409 7.15 -13.77 -2.29
N GLU A 410 7.92 -13.12 -3.16
CA GLU A 410 8.71 -13.81 -4.17
C GLU A 410 10.17 -13.88 -3.78
N SER A 411 10.91 -14.70 -4.53
CA SER A 411 12.36 -14.66 -4.47
C SER A 411 12.88 -13.45 -5.26
N GLY A 412 13.62 -12.54 -4.64
CA GLY A 412 14.14 -11.33 -5.25
C GLY A 412 14.54 -10.27 -4.24
N LEU A 413 15.05 -9.13 -4.73
CA LEU A 413 15.49 -7.98 -3.92
C LEU A 413 14.45 -6.84 -3.87
N ALA A 414 13.29 -7.05 -4.49
CA ALA A 414 12.24 -6.05 -4.70
C ALA A 414 11.04 -6.32 -3.77
N ASN A 415 11.34 -6.62 -2.50
CA ASN A 415 10.37 -7.04 -1.50
C ASN A 415 10.31 -6.09 -0.30
N ASN A 416 10.30 -4.79 -0.57
CA ASN A 416 10.54 -3.77 0.44
C ASN A 416 9.25 -3.08 0.93
N GLY A 417 9.31 -2.33 2.02
CA GLY A 417 8.17 -1.53 2.48
C GLY A 417 7.91 -0.30 1.60
N THR A 418 8.96 0.45 1.31
CA THR A 418 8.95 1.58 0.37
C THR A 418 10.28 1.64 -0.38
N THR A 419 10.24 1.95 -1.67
CA THR A 419 11.43 2.07 -2.52
C THR A 419 11.43 3.28 -3.41
N CYS A 420 12.64 3.79 -3.69
CA CYS A 420 12.85 4.87 -4.63
C CYS A 420 13.95 4.46 -5.61
N HIS A 421 13.69 4.60 -6.90
CA HIS A 421 14.56 4.13 -7.98
C HIS A 421 14.96 5.26 -8.94
N GLU A 422 15.99 4.98 -9.74
CA GLU A 422 16.53 5.85 -10.79
C GLU A 422 16.80 7.26 -10.27
N THR A 423 16.16 8.28 -10.82
CA THR A 423 16.32 9.69 -10.43
C THR A 423 15.18 10.19 -9.55
N CYS A 424 14.33 9.31 -9.01
CA CYS A 424 13.23 9.72 -8.15
C CYS A 424 13.72 10.43 -6.87
N ARG A 425 12.82 11.27 -6.33
CA ARG A 425 13.02 12.04 -5.11
C ARG A 425 11.85 11.81 -4.17
N VAL A 426 12.13 11.40 -2.93
CA VAL A 426 11.06 11.10 -1.96
C VAL A 426 11.29 11.83 -0.64
N ILE A 427 10.24 12.45 -0.10
CA ILE A 427 10.22 12.95 1.28
C ILE A 427 9.32 12.02 2.09
N ARG A 428 9.81 11.47 3.18
CA ARG A 428 9.04 10.58 4.07
C ARG A 428 9.00 11.19 5.46
N VAL A 429 7.81 11.42 5.99
CA VAL A 429 7.58 12.06 7.29
C VAL A 429 6.74 11.14 8.15
N SER A 430 7.28 10.72 9.30
CA SER A 430 6.58 9.90 10.29
C SER A 430 6.02 8.59 9.71
N GLY A 431 6.70 8.01 8.71
CA GLY A 431 6.31 6.74 8.10
C GLY A 431 6.64 5.53 8.99
N SER A 432 5.93 4.42 8.78
CA SER A 432 6.08 3.17 9.55
C SER A 432 6.16 1.97 8.61
N TYR A 433 7.35 1.42 8.41
CA TYR A 433 7.61 0.35 7.43
C TYR A 433 8.05 -0.90 8.17
N ARG A 434 7.23 -1.96 8.16
CA ARG A 434 7.45 -3.11 9.05
C ARG A 434 7.22 -4.44 8.37
N GLN A 435 7.84 -5.50 8.90
CA GLN A 435 7.56 -6.90 8.55
C GLN A 435 7.57 -7.21 7.04
N ASN A 436 8.34 -6.46 6.25
CA ASN A 436 8.54 -6.73 4.82
C ASN A 436 9.56 -7.86 4.66
N GLN A 437 9.56 -8.57 3.54
CA GLN A 437 10.47 -9.71 3.36
C GLN A 437 11.94 -9.26 3.19
N ASP A 438 12.22 -8.13 2.55
CA ASP A 438 13.59 -7.59 2.44
C ASP A 438 13.80 -6.38 3.36
N ARG A 439 14.25 -5.23 2.83
CA ARG A 439 14.37 -4.02 3.64
C ARG A 439 13.03 -3.35 3.77
N SER A 440 12.81 -2.70 4.88
CA SER A 440 11.59 -1.92 5.05
C SER A 440 11.64 -0.60 4.28
N LEU A 441 12.82 0.01 4.11
CA LEU A 441 13.04 1.18 3.25
C LEU A 441 14.32 1.01 2.44
N HIS A 442 14.24 1.19 1.12
CA HIS A 442 15.39 1.02 0.24
C HIS A 442 15.40 1.96 -0.97
N ASP A 443 16.47 2.73 -1.13
CA ASP A 443 16.68 3.55 -2.31
C ASP A 443 17.84 3.02 -3.17
N VAL A 444 17.71 3.04 -4.50
CA VAL A 444 18.69 2.47 -5.43
C VAL A 444 18.97 3.38 -6.63
N HIS A 445 19.94 3.02 -7.47
CA HIS A 445 20.36 3.83 -8.63
C HIS A 445 20.83 5.24 -8.22
N GLN A 446 20.23 6.32 -8.75
CA GLN A 446 20.52 7.72 -8.42
C GLN A 446 19.45 8.34 -7.49
N ALA A 447 18.68 7.48 -6.80
CA ALA A 447 17.54 7.90 -6.02
C ALA A 447 17.96 8.73 -4.83
N MET A 448 17.08 9.62 -4.39
CA MET A 448 17.31 10.38 -3.18
C MET A 448 16.08 10.43 -2.30
N SER A 449 16.26 10.26 -0.99
CA SER A 449 15.16 10.45 -0.05
C SER A 449 15.54 11.13 1.25
N TRP A 450 14.65 11.99 1.72
CA TRP A 450 14.73 12.62 3.02
C TRP A 450 13.68 12.02 3.96
N ASN A 451 14.15 11.29 4.97
CA ASN A 451 13.33 10.48 5.84
C ASN A 451 13.39 11.06 7.26
N LEU A 452 12.24 11.47 7.77
CA LEU A 452 12.09 12.30 8.97
C LEU A 452 11.17 11.58 9.96
N GLY A 453 11.67 11.21 11.12
CA GLY A 453 10.88 10.54 12.15
C GLY A 453 10.31 9.19 11.71
N CYS A 454 10.90 8.56 10.69
CA CYS A 454 10.42 7.30 10.16
C CYS A 454 10.82 6.14 11.08
N GLU A 455 9.90 5.21 11.26
CA GLU A 455 10.12 3.95 11.95
C GLU A 455 10.22 2.82 10.93
N SER A 456 11.26 2.02 11.06
CA SER A 456 11.47 0.90 10.15
C SER A 456 11.82 -0.35 10.95
N SER A 457 11.12 -1.46 10.69
CA SER A 457 11.40 -2.73 11.36
C SER A 457 12.21 -3.67 10.50
N THR A 458 12.63 -4.73 11.16
CA THR A 458 13.31 -5.88 10.60
C THR A 458 12.43 -6.64 9.62
N ARG A 459 13.11 -7.43 8.79
CA ARG A 459 12.49 -8.30 7.80
C ARG A 459 11.73 -9.49 8.41
N ARG A 460 10.83 -10.08 7.63
CA ARG A 460 10.09 -11.30 7.99
C ARG A 460 10.83 -12.60 7.65
N GLY A 461 11.66 -12.62 6.60
CA GLY A 461 12.35 -13.83 6.14
C GLY A 461 13.55 -13.49 5.27
N GLN A 462 14.57 -14.34 5.24
CA GLN A 462 15.75 -14.13 4.40
C GLN A 462 15.52 -14.69 3.00
N ASP A 463 15.58 -13.84 1.98
CA ASP A 463 15.80 -14.32 0.62
C ASP A 463 17.22 -13.96 0.17
N GLY A 464 18.13 -14.92 0.25
CA GLY A 464 19.51 -14.78 -0.21
C GLY A 464 20.51 -14.12 0.77
N ALA A 465 21.78 -14.07 0.35
CA ALA A 465 22.91 -13.51 1.12
C ALA A 465 22.85 -11.98 1.27
N GLU A 466 21.98 -11.38 0.49
CA GLU A 466 21.72 -9.96 0.46
C GLU A 466 20.62 -9.65 1.50
N GLN A 467 20.89 -8.70 2.41
CA GLN A 467 19.90 -7.66 2.81
C GLN A 467 18.97 -7.95 3.98
N SER A 468 19.16 -7.22 5.09
CA SER A 468 18.25 -7.19 6.25
C SER A 468 18.33 -5.87 7.00
N ALA A 469 18.38 -4.76 6.26
CA ALA A 469 18.44 -3.45 6.88
C ALA A 469 17.06 -2.84 7.02
N ALA A 470 16.85 -2.12 8.12
CA ALA A 470 15.66 -1.29 8.27
C ALA A 470 15.69 -0.14 7.25
N PHE A 471 16.88 0.43 7.02
CA PHE A 471 17.10 1.47 6.02
C PHE A 471 18.30 1.09 5.14
N ALA A 472 18.11 1.07 3.83
CA ALA A 472 19.17 0.75 2.89
C ALA A 472 19.30 1.77 1.76
N THR A 473 20.51 1.89 1.21
CA THR A 473 20.78 2.66 -0.01
C THR A 473 21.83 1.97 -0.89
N GLY A 474 21.55 1.91 -2.19
CA GLY A 474 22.36 1.26 -3.23
C GLY A 474 22.14 -0.25 -3.31
N ARG A 475 22.85 -0.92 -4.22
CA ARG A 475 22.82 -2.39 -4.37
C ARG A 475 24.21 -2.98 -4.58
N PRO A 476 24.40 -4.29 -4.34
CA PRO A 476 25.60 -4.99 -4.75
C PRO A 476 25.84 -4.88 -6.25
N SER A 477 27.10 -4.78 -6.65
CA SER A 477 27.56 -4.91 -8.05
C SER A 477 27.12 -3.84 -9.05
N THR A 478 26.45 -2.77 -8.62
CA THR A 478 26.04 -1.66 -9.50
C THR A 478 26.73 -0.36 -9.11
N SER A 479 26.86 0.56 -10.07
CA SER A 479 27.32 1.94 -9.83
C SER A 479 26.20 2.81 -9.23
N ASP A 480 25.43 2.26 -8.29
CA ASP A 480 24.37 2.99 -7.60
C ASP A 480 25.01 4.09 -6.74
N ASN A 481 24.51 5.32 -6.85
CA ASN A 481 24.97 6.48 -6.09
C ASN A 481 23.82 7.16 -5.35
N SER A 482 22.82 6.36 -4.96
CA SER A 482 21.64 6.81 -4.24
C SER A 482 22.03 7.39 -2.89
N THR A 483 21.28 8.40 -2.45
CA THR A 483 21.53 9.09 -1.19
C THR A 483 20.30 9.16 -0.32
N ILE A 484 20.39 8.68 0.91
CA ILE A 484 19.31 8.80 1.90
C ILE A 484 19.76 9.68 3.07
N TRP A 485 18.86 10.53 3.55
CA TRP A 485 19.02 11.29 4.78
C TRP A 485 18.03 10.77 5.81
N LEU A 486 18.54 10.41 6.98
CA LEU A 486 17.75 9.90 8.10
C LEU A 486 17.81 10.89 9.26
N ASP A 487 16.67 11.44 9.68
CA ASP A 487 16.58 12.36 10.82
C ASP A 487 15.61 11.85 11.86
N ALA A 488 16.06 11.70 13.10
CA ALA A 488 15.25 11.19 14.21
C ALA A 488 14.46 9.90 13.85
N CYS A 489 15.04 9.09 12.96
CA CYS A 489 14.50 7.81 12.57
C CYS A 489 14.77 6.74 13.63
N ALA A 490 13.96 5.70 13.62
CA ALA A 490 14.05 4.60 14.55
C ALA A 490 14.04 3.23 13.86
N VAL A 491 14.85 2.33 14.41
CA VAL A 491 14.78 0.92 14.10
C VAL A 491 13.95 0.22 15.16
N LEU A 492 12.87 -0.41 14.71
CA LEU A 492 12.02 -1.23 15.56
C LEU A 492 12.59 -2.64 15.58
N ASN A 493 12.68 -3.23 16.78
CA ASN A 493 12.85 -4.68 16.89
C ASN A 493 11.59 -5.33 16.31
N GLY A 494 11.70 -5.93 15.14
CA GLY A 494 10.60 -6.68 14.55
C GLY A 494 10.46 -8.03 15.26
N ALA A 495 9.30 -8.66 15.06
CA ALA A 495 8.99 -9.94 15.67
C ALA A 495 9.86 -11.11 15.15
N GLY A 496 10.58 -10.91 14.04
CA GLY A 496 11.50 -11.87 13.42
C GLY A 496 12.95 -11.87 13.96
N GLY A 497 13.22 -11.16 15.07
CA GLY A 497 14.57 -10.97 15.61
C GLY A 497 15.14 -9.59 15.29
N ALA A 498 16.23 -9.19 15.96
CA ALA A 498 16.93 -7.94 15.66
C ALA A 498 17.35 -7.91 14.18
N PRO A 499 17.34 -6.75 13.51
CA PRO A 499 17.80 -6.71 12.14
C PRO A 499 19.25 -7.15 12.15
N GLN A 500 19.69 -7.82 11.09
CA GLN A 500 21.11 -8.10 10.97
C GLN A 500 21.89 -6.77 11.01
N TYR A 501 21.30 -5.71 10.44
CA TYR A 501 21.87 -4.36 10.45
C TYR A 501 20.78 -3.27 10.60
N PRO A 502 20.95 -2.26 11.46
CA PRO A 502 20.04 -1.10 11.51
C PRO A 502 19.97 -0.38 10.17
N THR A 503 21.11 -0.25 9.49
CA THR A 503 21.27 0.40 8.20
C THR A 503 22.23 -0.35 7.30
N GLU A 504 22.11 -0.12 6.01
CA GLU A 504 23.00 -0.66 4.97
C GLU A 504 23.28 0.40 3.91
N SER A 505 24.53 0.51 3.47
CA SER A 505 24.95 1.43 2.41
C SER A 505 25.98 0.74 1.52
N TYR A 506 25.64 0.56 0.25
CA TYR A 506 26.51 -0.10 -0.74
C TYR A 506 27.54 0.85 -1.34
N THR A 507 28.53 0.26 -2.01
CA THR A 507 29.57 0.99 -2.74
C THR A 507 28.98 2.12 -3.57
N SER A 508 29.55 3.31 -3.47
CA SER A 508 29.12 4.56 -4.13
C SER A 508 27.81 5.17 -3.64
N ALA A 509 26.99 4.46 -2.88
CA ALA A 509 25.81 5.03 -2.22
C ALA A 509 26.19 5.76 -0.93
N THR A 510 25.32 6.69 -0.51
CA THR A 510 25.55 7.54 0.67
C THR A 510 24.36 7.49 1.62
N LEU A 511 24.62 7.18 2.88
CA LEU A 511 23.68 7.33 3.98
C LEU A 511 24.15 8.48 4.87
N ARG A 512 23.28 9.48 5.02
CA ARG A 512 23.48 10.60 5.93
C ARG A 512 22.51 10.51 7.08
N TYR A 513 22.96 10.85 8.28
CA TYR A 513 22.10 10.78 9.46
C TYR A 513 22.23 11.96 10.42
N ALA A 514 21.14 12.21 11.14
CA ALA A 514 21.08 13.12 12.26
C ALA A 514 20.08 12.60 13.29
N ASN A 515 20.34 12.87 14.58
CA ASN A 515 19.39 12.63 15.67
C ASN A 515 18.84 11.20 15.78
N LEU A 516 19.54 10.17 15.31
CA LEU A 516 19.01 8.80 15.30
C LEU A 516 18.86 8.21 16.71
N SER A 517 17.91 7.29 16.85
CA SER A 517 17.76 6.47 18.08
C SER A 517 18.67 5.23 18.11
N PHE A 518 19.50 5.04 17.08
CA PHE A 518 20.37 3.88 16.90
C PHE A 518 21.70 4.31 16.26
N VAL A 519 22.72 3.44 16.32
CA VAL A 519 24.01 3.66 15.68
C VAL A 519 23.94 3.14 14.24
N PRO A 520 24.09 3.99 13.22
CA PRO A 520 24.08 3.54 11.83
C PRO A 520 25.39 2.84 11.48
N THR A 521 25.29 1.80 10.66
CA THR A 521 26.39 1.02 10.09
C THR A 521 26.28 0.96 8.58
N ALA A 522 27.37 0.75 7.85
CA ALA A 522 27.30 0.45 6.41
C ALA A 522 26.71 -0.95 6.13
N GLY A 523 26.55 -1.78 7.17
CA GLY A 523 26.12 -3.17 7.03
C GLY A 523 27.21 -3.99 6.32
N PRO A 524 26.84 -4.92 5.43
CA PRO A 524 27.79 -5.65 4.59
C PRO A 524 28.30 -4.82 3.40
N GLY A 525 27.71 -3.64 3.16
CA GLY A 525 28.15 -2.74 2.10
C GLY A 525 29.38 -1.91 2.48
N THR A 526 30.02 -1.33 1.47
CA THR A 526 31.19 -0.44 1.61
C THR A 526 30.88 1.01 1.23
N GLY A 527 29.62 1.42 1.38
CA GLY A 527 29.16 2.78 1.11
C GLY A 527 29.57 3.80 2.16
N THR A 528 29.18 5.05 1.94
CA THR A 528 29.50 6.15 2.86
C THR A 528 28.40 6.30 3.90
N VAL A 529 28.75 6.22 5.18
CA VAL A 529 27.86 6.53 6.30
C VAL A 529 28.42 7.72 7.07
N SER A 530 27.66 8.82 7.18
CA SER A 530 28.17 10.05 7.80
C SER A 530 27.06 10.87 8.47
N ALA A 531 27.41 11.64 9.50
CA ALA A 531 26.48 12.61 10.07
C ALA A 531 26.26 13.79 9.11
N TYR A 532 25.13 14.48 9.22
CA TYR A 532 24.90 15.78 8.56
C TYR A 532 24.31 16.81 9.55
N GLU A 533 24.46 18.10 9.25
CA GLU A 533 23.86 19.19 10.03
C GLU A 533 22.38 19.34 9.67
N ALA A 534 21.50 19.18 10.66
CA ALA A 534 20.05 19.00 10.49
C ALA A 534 19.18 20.02 11.23
#